data_AF-A0A6A2V7J0-F1
#
_entry.id   AF-A0A6A2V7J0-F1
#
_cell.length_a   1.000
_cell.length_b   1.000
_cell.length_c   1.000
_cell.angle_alpha   90.00
_cell.angle_beta   90.00
_cell.angle_gamma   90.00
#
_symmetry.space_group_name_H-M   'P 1'
#
loop_
_entity.id
_entity.type
_entity.pdbx_description
1 polymer ?
#
loop_
_entity_poly.entity_id
_entity_poly.type
_entity_poly.pdbx_seq_one_letter_code
_entity_poly.pdbx_strand_id
1 'polypeptide(L)'
;MQWTRTILSSLLIFAVASGIMSLSSCSRPDSQNPGSSASNTASAPKTGSKLASSLKAYAQSMLDGDKQLSQMGEEQKAIIERAAKGDGTVSRTDYEQAWANYRKCIVDRGWTDPTLKHLDGLYAAPPIDVEGLSDAQQHKLDEDLQYCSITYVTDLDQLYRTQVANPGLSSANYQLIVACLKKNGVVGKDYTSDKLQDDLGDKLDLSDSAVQTCLVKYGYSANDARDESAYWKPLG
;
A
#
# COMPACT_ATOMS: atom_id res chain seq x y z
N MET A 1 5.01 33.70 11.49
CA MET A 1 4.11 32.64 11.99
C MET A 1 4.16 31.52 10.97
N GLN A 2 4.96 30.48 11.21
CA GLN A 2 4.99 29.27 10.38
C GLN A 2 3.80 28.42 10.83
N TRP A 3 2.78 28.31 9.98
CA TRP A 3 1.71 27.34 10.14
C TRP A 3 2.28 25.99 9.73
N THR A 4 2.44 25.08 10.69
CA THR A 4 2.69 23.66 10.40
C THR A 4 1.44 23.10 9.75
N ARG A 5 1.46 22.91 8.42
CA ARG A 5 0.40 22.24 7.66
C ARG A 5 0.29 20.80 8.16
N THR A 6 -0.90 20.38 8.58
CA THR A 6 -1.16 18.99 8.97
C THR A 6 -1.28 18.16 7.70
N ILE A 7 -0.24 17.39 7.37
CA ILE A 7 -0.19 16.51 6.20
C ILE A 7 -0.55 15.09 6.68
N LEU A 8 -1.65 14.54 6.17
CA LEU A 8 -1.96 13.12 6.31
C LEU A 8 -1.16 12.35 5.24
N SER A 9 0.00 11.83 5.64
CA SER A 9 0.59 10.70 4.94
C SER A 9 -0.32 9.50 5.17
N SER A 10 -1.22 9.21 4.21
CA SER A 10 -1.98 7.97 4.22
C SER A 10 -1.01 6.80 4.10
N LEU A 11 -0.46 6.37 5.23
CA LEU A 11 0.25 5.10 5.40
C LEU A 11 -0.81 3.99 5.29
N LEU A 12 -1.25 3.72 4.06
CA LEU A 12 -1.90 2.45 3.73
C LEU A 12 -0.81 1.37 3.74
N ILE A 13 -0.34 1.02 4.94
CA ILE A 13 0.47 -0.17 5.15
C ILE A 13 -0.49 -1.36 5.04
N PHE A 14 -0.53 -1.99 3.87
CA PHE A 14 -1.27 -3.24 3.67
C PHE A 14 -0.52 -4.41 4.32
N ALA A 15 -0.58 -4.48 5.65
CA ALA A 15 -0.10 -5.63 6.41
C ALA A 15 -1.16 -6.74 6.38
N VAL A 16 -1.00 -7.73 5.51
CA VAL A 16 -1.74 -8.99 5.60
C VAL A 16 -1.23 -9.74 6.83
N ALA A 17 -1.97 -9.63 7.94
CA ALA A 17 -1.75 -10.44 9.12
C ALA A 17 -2.06 -11.91 8.78
N SER A 18 -1.03 -12.69 8.48
CA SER A 18 -1.13 -14.15 8.42
C SER A 18 -1.34 -14.68 9.84
N GLY A 19 -2.61 -14.77 10.24
CA GLY A 19 -3.01 -15.28 11.55
C GLY A 19 -2.73 -16.78 11.67
N ILE A 20 -1.61 -17.13 12.31
CA ILE A 20 -1.45 -18.44 12.96
C ILE A 20 -1.74 -18.22 14.44
N MET A 21 -2.99 -18.46 14.85
CA MET A 21 -3.35 -18.51 16.27
C MET A 21 -2.80 -19.80 16.89
N SER A 22 -1.69 -19.71 17.60
CA SER A 22 -1.27 -20.74 18.55
C SER A 22 -1.86 -20.41 19.92
N LEU A 23 -2.84 -21.18 20.36
CA LEU A 23 -3.42 -21.10 21.70
C LEU A 23 -2.40 -21.64 22.72
N SER A 24 -2.01 -20.82 23.69
CA SER A 24 -1.38 -21.27 24.94
C SER A 24 -1.71 -20.28 26.08
N SER A 25 -2.70 -20.66 26.88
CA SER A 25 -2.91 -20.23 28.28
C SER A 25 -1.76 -20.77 29.16
N CYS A 26 -1.29 -20.27 30.31
CA CYS A 26 -1.66 -19.30 31.35
C CYS A 26 -0.34 -18.63 31.83
N SER A 27 -0.25 -17.43 32.42
CA SER A 27 -0.59 -17.11 33.81
C SER A 27 -0.23 -15.62 34.10
N ARG A 28 -1.02 -14.95 34.95
CA ARG A 28 -0.70 -13.70 35.68
C ARG A 28 -0.69 -14.04 37.19
N PRO A 29 -0.19 -13.22 38.14
CA PRO A 29 -0.03 -11.75 38.08
C PRO A 29 1.27 -11.18 38.70
N ASP A 30 1.67 -9.96 38.34
CA ASP A 30 1.71 -8.80 39.27
C ASP A 30 2.05 -7.50 38.51
N SER A 31 1.88 -6.40 39.23
CA SER A 31 1.55 -5.04 38.85
C SER A 31 2.70 -4.16 38.33
N GLN A 32 2.28 -3.08 37.65
CA GLN A 32 2.97 -1.81 37.32
C GLN A 32 3.36 -1.64 35.84
N ASN A 33 2.72 -0.67 35.15
CA ASN A 33 3.39 0.08 34.09
C ASN A 33 2.72 1.45 33.79
N PRO A 34 3.49 2.56 33.80
CA PRO A 34 3.20 3.79 33.07
C PRO A 34 3.85 3.77 31.67
N GLY A 35 3.23 4.42 30.67
CA GLY A 35 3.89 4.78 29.40
C GLY A 35 3.60 3.87 28.21
N SER A 36 2.62 4.26 27.40
CA SER A 36 2.33 3.64 26.09
C SER A 36 3.35 4.10 25.05
N SER A 37 4.43 3.33 24.89
CA SER A 37 5.24 3.31 23.67
C SER A 37 5.23 1.88 23.14
N ALA A 38 4.25 1.55 22.29
CA ALA A 38 4.24 0.30 21.56
C ALA A 38 5.21 0.40 20.38
N SER A 39 6.50 0.20 20.65
CA SER A 39 7.47 -0.16 19.62
C SER A 39 7.12 -1.56 19.14
N ASN A 40 6.28 -1.64 18.11
CA ASN A 40 6.09 -2.86 17.34
C ASN A 40 7.34 -3.06 16.49
N THR A 41 8.36 -3.69 17.07
CA THR A 41 9.46 -4.26 16.30
C THR A 41 8.87 -5.37 15.44
N ALA A 42 8.48 -5.03 14.21
CA ALA A 42 8.16 -6.00 13.18
C ALA A 42 9.45 -6.75 12.88
N SER A 43 9.60 -7.93 13.48
CA SER A 43 10.69 -8.85 13.18
C SER A 43 10.79 -9.02 11.67
N ALA A 44 11.96 -8.71 11.12
CA ALA A 44 12.24 -8.91 9.71
C ALA A 44 11.81 -10.34 9.30
N PRO A 45 11.03 -10.52 8.22
CA PRO A 45 10.66 -11.83 7.75
C PRO A 45 11.91 -12.68 7.53
N LYS A 46 11.87 -13.95 7.98
CA LYS A 46 12.96 -14.91 7.74
C LYS A 46 13.30 -14.91 6.25
N THR A 47 14.59 -14.79 5.94
CA THR A 47 15.15 -14.87 4.59
C THR A 47 14.61 -16.13 3.90
N GLY A 48 13.90 -15.98 2.77
CA GLY A 48 13.32 -17.09 2.01
C GLY A 48 11.82 -17.36 2.20
N SER A 49 11.11 -16.55 3.00
CA SER A 49 9.64 -16.61 3.06
C SER A 49 8.99 -16.12 1.75
N LYS A 50 7.91 -16.79 1.33
CA LYS A 50 7.15 -16.45 0.13
C LYS A 50 5.71 -16.06 0.48
N LEU A 51 5.14 -15.14 -0.28
CA LEU A 51 3.73 -14.73 -0.22
C LEU A 51 2.78 -15.89 -0.53
N ALA A 52 3.15 -16.71 -1.52
CA ALA A 52 2.41 -17.92 -1.91
C ALA A 52 3.32 -18.85 -2.73
N SER A 53 2.81 -20.05 -3.05
CA SER A 53 3.50 -21.01 -3.93
C SER A 53 3.50 -20.60 -5.40
N SER A 54 2.55 -19.77 -5.83
CA SER A 54 2.39 -19.23 -7.18
C SER A 54 1.48 -17.99 -7.17
N LEU A 55 1.46 -17.19 -8.24
CA LEU A 55 0.52 -16.07 -8.38
C LEU A 55 -0.94 -16.54 -8.29
N LYS A 56 -1.24 -17.72 -8.85
CA LYS A 56 -2.56 -18.35 -8.74
C LYS A 56 -2.94 -18.61 -7.28
N ALA A 57 -2.03 -19.18 -6.50
CA ALA A 57 -2.24 -19.41 -5.08
C ALA A 57 -2.36 -18.08 -4.29
N TYR A 58 -1.64 -17.04 -4.72
CA TYR A 58 -1.74 -15.71 -4.12
C TYR A 58 -3.11 -15.07 -4.38
N ALA A 59 -3.59 -15.10 -5.62
CA ALA A 59 -4.94 -14.66 -5.98
C ALA A 59 -6.02 -15.43 -5.20
N GLN A 60 -5.85 -16.75 -5.03
CA GLN A 60 -6.76 -17.55 -4.22
C GLN A 60 -6.76 -17.10 -2.75
N SER A 61 -5.61 -16.77 -2.18
CA SER A 61 -5.52 -16.29 -0.79
C SER A 61 -6.24 -14.96 -0.57
N MET A 62 -6.26 -14.07 -1.57
CA MET A 62 -7.03 -12.82 -1.53
C MET A 62 -8.54 -13.10 -1.50
N LEU A 63 -9.03 -14.04 -2.32
CA LEU A 63 -10.43 -14.44 -2.32
C LEU A 63 -10.84 -15.11 -1.00
N ASP A 64 -9.95 -15.90 -0.40
CA ASP A 64 -10.21 -16.53 0.90
C ASP A 64 -10.25 -15.49 2.04
N GLY A 65 -9.41 -14.45 1.97
CA GLY A 65 -9.50 -13.28 2.85
C GLY A 65 -10.82 -12.51 2.68
N ASP A 66 -11.24 -12.26 1.44
CA ASP A 66 -12.51 -11.58 1.16
C ASP A 66 -13.73 -12.38 1.67
N LYS A 67 -13.71 -13.72 1.66
CA LYS A 67 -14.83 -14.49 2.26
C LYS A 67 -15.04 -14.18 3.74
N GLN A 68 -14.00 -13.75 4.46
CA GLN A 68 -14.08 -13.43 5.88
C GLN A 68 -14.54 -12.00 6.13
N LEU A 69 -14.11 -11.05 5.29
CA LEU A 69 -14.36 -9.62 5.49
C LEU A 69 -15.52 -9.09 4.62
N SER A 70 -15.75 -9.71 3.46
CA SER A 70 -16.73 -9.34 2.43
C SER A 70 -16.67 -7.86 2.05
N GLN A 71 -15.47 -7.39 1.71
CA GLN A 71 -15.22 -5.96 1.45
C GLN A 71 -14.91 -5.68 -0.03
N MET A 72 -14.56 -6.70 -0.81
CA MET A 72 -14.25 -6.57 -2.21
C MET A 72 -15.52 -6.38 -3.04
N GLY A 73 -15.53 -5.39 -3.93
CA GLY A 73 -16.58 -5.20 -4.91
C GLY A 73 -16.63 -6.32 -5.94
N GLU A 74 -17.79 -6.51 -6.56
CA GLU A 74 -18.03 -7.62 -7.51
C GLU A 74 -17.07 -7.60 -8.70
N GLU A 75 -16.75 -6.41 -9.25
CA GLU A 75 -15.86 -6.27 -10.38
C GLU A 75 -14.42 -6.69 -10.05
N GLN A 76 -13.88 -6.21 -8.91
CA GLN A 76 -12.55 -6.58 -8.44
C GLN A 76 -12.48 -8.08 -8.17
N LYS A 77 -13.50 -8.62 -7.49
CA LYS A 77 -13.61 -10.04 -7.18
C LYS A 77 -13.65 -10.90 -8.42
N ALA A 78 -14.44 -10.53 -9.43
CA ALA A 78 -14.51 -11.25 -10.69
C ALA A 78 -13.16 -11.31 -11.40
N ILE A 79 -12.35 -10.24 -11.35
CA ILE A 79 -11.01 -10.22 -11.94
C ILE A 79 -10.08 -11.18 -11.19
N ILE A 80 -10.04 -11.09 -9.86
CA ILE A 80 -9.17 -11.96 -9.03
C ILE A 80 -9.60 -13.43 -9.15
N GLU A 81 -10.90 -13.72 -9.27
CA GLU A 81 -11.39 -15.06 -9.57
C GLU A 81 -10.90 -15.59 -10.92
N ARG A 82 -10.85 -14.76 -11.97
CA ARG A 82 -10.28 -15.18 -13.26
C ARG A 82 -8.79 -15.49 -13.13
N ALA A 83 -8.03 -14.65 -12.42
CA ALA A 83 -6.62 -14.89 -12.15
C ALA A 83 -6.42 -16.21 -11.36
N ALA A 84 -7.20 -16.42 -10.30
CA ALA A 84 -7.14 -17.63 -9.46
C ALA A 84 -7.57 -18.91 -10.20
N LYS A 85 -8.41 -18.82 -11.23
CA LYS A 85 -8.80 -19.96 -12.08
C LYS A 85 -7.77 -20.22 -13.20
N GLY A 86 -7.16 -19.16 -13.73
CA GLY A 86 -6.15 -19.19 -14.78
C GLY A 86 -4.71 -19.43 -14.27
N ASP A 87 -3.78 -18.61 -14.75
CA ASP A 87 -2.34 -18.66 -14.45
C ASP A 87 -1.91 -17.74 -13.31
N GLY A 88 -2.86 -17.05 -12.66
CA GLY A 88 -2.60 -16.08 -11.61
C GLY A 88 -2.36 -14.66 -12.09
N THR A 89 -2.43 -14.40 -13.40
CA THR A 89 -2.14 -13.07 -13.96
C THR A 89 -3.39 -12.19 -14.08
N VAL A 90 -3.16 -10.89 -13.97
CA VAL A 90 -4.13 -9.83 -14.21
C VAL A 90 -3.69 -9.06 -15.46
N SER A 91 -4.65 -8.78 -16.34
CA SER A 91 -4.40 -8.03 -17.57
C SER A 91 -4.17 -6.55 -17.29
N ARG A 92 -3.45 -5.87 -18.20
CA ARG A 92 -3.26 -4.41 -18.11
C ARG A 92 -4.59 -3.66 -18.12
N THR A 93 -5.52 -4.08 -18.97
CA THR A 93 -6.84 -3.48 -19.10
C THR A 93 -7.66 -3.64 -17.82
N ASP A 94 -7.66 -4.81 -17.20
CA ASP A 94 -8.35 -5.03 -15.92
C ASP A 94 -7.75 -4.15 -14.81
N TYR A 95 -6.43 -4.00 -14.79
CA TYR A 95 -5.72 -3.11 -13.87
C TYR A 95 -6.12 -1.63 -14.03
N GLU A 96 -6.12 -1.14 -15.27
CA GLU A 96 -6.51 0.24 -15.56
C GLU A 96 -8.00 0.49 -15.27
N GLN A 97 -8.85 -0.50 -15.53
CA GLN A 97 -10.28 -0.41 -15.23
C GLN A 97 -10.55 -0.35 -13.71
N ALA A 98 -9.82 -1.12 -12.91
CA ALA A 98 -9.93 -1.08 -11.44
C ALA A 98 -9.61 0.32 -10.88
N TRP A 99 -8.53 0.93 -11.35
CA TRP A 99 -8.19 2.31 -10.99
C TRP A 99 -9.21 3.34 -11.50
N ALA A 100 -9.76 3.15 -12.70
CA ALA A 100 -10.83 4.00 -13.20
C ALA A 100 -12.10 3.90 -12.34
N ASN A 101 -12.47 2.70 -11.90
CA ASN A 101 -13.60 2.47 -10.99
C ASN A 101 -13.36 3.11 -9.61
N TYR A 102 -12.15 3.01 -9.08
CA TYR A 102 -11.74 3.72 -7.86
C TYR A 102 -11.95 5.24 -7.99
N ARG A 103 -11.43 5.88 -9.05
CA ARG A 103 -11.61 7.33 -9.25
C ARG A 103 -13.09 7.71 -9.40
N LYS A 104 -13.84 6.93 -10.18
CA LYS A 104 -15.28 7.13 -10.34
C LYS A 104 -16.01 7.06 -9.00
N CYS A 105 -15.66 6.09 -8.15
CA CYS A 105 -16.23 5.95 -6.82
C CYS A 105 -16.00 7.20 -5.96
N ILE A 106 -14.81 7.80 -6.03
CA ILE A 106 -14.45 9.04 -5.33
C ILE A 106 -15.27 10.23 -5.84
N VAL A 107 -15.37 10.37 -7.17
CA VAL A 107 -16.15 11.45 -7.79
C VAL A 107 -17.65 11.33 -7.48
N ASP A 108 -18.21 10.13 -7.58
CA ASP A 108 -19.63 9.87 -7.29
C ASP A 108 -19.98 10.16 -5.81
N ARG A 109 -18.98 10.23 -4.92
CA ARG A 109 -19.11 10.59 -3.49
C ARG A 109 -18.99 12.09 -3.20
N GLY A 110 -18.82 12.90 -4.24
CA GLY A 110 -18.80 14.36 -4.18
C GLY A 110 -17.42 14.99 -4.05
N TRP A 111 -16.34 14.22 -4.26
CA TRP A 111 -14.98 14.74 -4.29
C TRP A 111 -14.54 15.02 -5.74
N THR A 112 -13.51 15.84 -5.94
CA THR A 112 -12.91 16.03 -7.26
C THR A 112 -12.16 14.77 -7.73
N ASP A 113 -11.86 14.66 -9.03
CA ASP A 113 -11.15 13.48 -9.57
C ASP A 113 -9.67 13.47 -9.12
N PRO A 114 -9.20 12.45 -8.39
CA PRO A 114 -7.80 12.37 -7.98
C PRO A 114 -6.89 12.09 -9.18
N THR A 115 -5.90 12.97 -9.40
CA THR A 115 -4.89 12.78 -10.44
C THR A 115 -3.89 11.72 -10.01
N LEU A 116 -4.05 10.50 -10.54
CA LEU A 116 -3.14 9.39 -10.27
C LEU A 116 -1.77 9.62 -10.91
N LYS A 117 -0.70 9.33 -10.17
CA LYS A 117 0.65 9.24 -10.74
C LYS A 117 0.80 7.93 -11.51
N HIS A 118 1.48 7.97 -12.66
CA HIS A 118 1.81 6.78 -13.44
C HIS A 118 3.33 6.59 -13.47
N LEU A 119 3.80 5.45 -12.96
CA LEU A 119 5.22 5.14 -12.79
C LEU A 119 5.47 3.70 -13.26
N ASP A 120 6.21 3.55 -14.36
CA ASP A 120 6.60 2.25 -14.93
C ASP A 120 5.41 1.27 -15.09
N GLY A 121 4.29 1.77 -15.60
CA GLY A 121 3.09 0.96 -15.75
C GLY A 121 2.40 0.64 -14.43
N LEU A 122 2.58 1.41 -13.38
CA LEU A 122 1.82 1.30 -12.13
C LEU A 122 1.19 2.63 -11.79
N TYR A 123 0.00 2.62 -11.20
CA TYR A 123 -0.60 3.82 -10.66
C TYR A 123 -0.16 4.04 -9.21
N ALA A 124 -0.20 5.28 -8.74
CA ALA A 124 -0.10 5.60 -7.34
C ALA A 124 -1.09 6.73 -7.01
N ALA A 125 -1.75 6.62 -5.86
CA ALA A 125 -2.62 7.67 -5.36
C ALA A 125 -1.79 8.92 -5.03
N PRO A 126 -2.27 10.13 -5.38
CA PRO A 126 -1.57 11.37 -5.07
C PRO A 126 -1.56 11.64 -3.55
N PRO A 127 -0.65 12.50 -3.05
CA PRO A 127 -0.83 13.10 -1.74
C PRO A 127 -2.11 13.95 -1.73
N ILE A 128 -2.71 14.11 -0.55
CA ILE A 128 -4.02 14.76 -0.38
C ILE A 128 -3.82 16.08 0.35
N ASP A 129 -4.34 17.16 -0.23
CA ASP A 129 -4.44 18.45 0.43
C ASP A 129 -5.72 18.49 1.27
N VAL A 130 -5.58 18.38 2.58
CA VAL A 130 -6.69 18.47 3.55
C VAL A 130 -6.86 19.88 4.12
N GLU A 131 -6.07 20.86 3.64
CA GLU A 131 -6.17 22.23 4.10
C GLU A 131 -7.56 22.80 3.78
N GLY A 132 -8.19 23.41 4.79
CA GLY A 132 -9.53 23.98 4.67
C GLY A 132 -10.69 22.99 4.81
N LEU A 133 -10.44 21.68 4.95
CA LEU A 133 -11.49 20.72 5.28
C LEU A 133 -11.78 20.78 6.79
N SER A 134 -13.07 20.80 7.15
CA SER A 134 -13.50 20.56 8.54
C SER A 134 -13.20 19.12 8.96
N ASP A 135 -13.13 18.87 10.28
CA ASP A 135 -12.91 17.51 10.83
C ASP A 135 -13.93 16.49 10.29
N ALA A 136 -15.20 16.90 10.13
CA ALA A 136 -16.24 16.05 9.57
C ALA A 136 -16.00 15.72 8.08
N GLN A 137 -15.46 16.68 7.30
CA GLN A 137 -15.10 16.43 5.90
C GLN A 137 -13.86 15.55 5.78
N GLN A 138 -12.85 15.75 6.64
CA GLN A 138 -11.67 14.89 6.66
C GLN A 138 -12.05 13.45 7.02
N HIS A 139 -12.88 13.26 8.04
CA HIS A 139 -13.37 11.95 8.43
C HIS A 139 -14.15 11.26 7.30
N LYS A 140 -15.09 11.98 6.65
CA LYS A 140 -15.82 11.47 5.50
C LYS A 140 -14.88 11.11 4.34
N LEU A 141 -13.87 11.94 4.09
CA LEU A 141 -12.89 11.71 3.02
C LEU A 141 -12.11 10.41 3.28
N ASP A 142 -11.65 10.18 4.51
CA ASP A 142 -10.94 8.95 4.89
C ASP A 142 -11.83 7.71 4.72
N GLU A 143 -13.09 7.77 5.17
CA GLU A 143 -14.06 6.67 5.00
C GLU A 143 -14.33 6.36 3.52
N ASP A 144 -14.52 7.40 2.71
CA ASP A 144 -14.78 7.27 1.28
C ASP A 144 -13.56 6.72 0.53
N LEU A 145 -12.36 7.21 0.85
CA LEU A 145 -11.11 6.72 0.26
C LEU A 145 -10.88 5.26 0.61
N GLN A 146 -11.08 4.88 1.88
CA GLN A 146 -10.95 3.51 2.32
C GLN A 146 -11.97 2.61 1.62
N TYR A 147 -13.25 3.01 1.61
CA TYR A 147 -14.30 2.25 0.94
C TYR A 147 -13.99 2.06 -0.54
N CYS A 148 -13.69 3.14 -1.28
CA CYS A 148 -13.43 3.06 -2.71
C CYS A 148 -12.19 2.22 -3.01
N SER A 149 -11.15 2.33 -2.19
CA SER A 149 -9.91 1.56 -2.37
C SER A 149 -10.17 0.06 -2.21
N ILE A 150 -10.74 -0.35 -1.07
CA ILE A 150 -11.00 -1.76 -0.78
C ILE A 150 -11.99 -2.36 -1.77
N THR A 151 -13.04 -1.62 -2.12
CA THR A 151 -14.08 -2.10 -3.04
C THR A 151 -13.50 -2.37 -4.43
N TYR A 152 -12.67 -1.47 -4.96
CA TYR A 152 -12.35 -1.48 -6.39
C TYR A 152 -10.92 -1.83 -6.78
N VAL A 153 -9.91 -1.62 -5.91
CA VAL A 153 -8.52 -1.62 -6.39
C VAL A 153 -7.49 -2.27 -5.46
N THR A 154 -7.68 -2.31 -4.15
CA THR A 154 -6.64 -2.74 -3.18
C THR A 154 -5.99 -4.09 -3.50
N ASP A 155 -6.76 -5.18 -3.56
CA ASP A 155 -6.21 -6.53 -3.73
C ASP A 155 -5.73 -6.76 -5.16
N LEU A 156 -6.45 -6.21 -6.14
CA LEU A 156 -6.08 -6.31 -7.54
C LEU A 156 -4.78 -5.58 -7.83
N ASP A 157 -4.61 -4.37 -7.29
CA ASP A 157 -3.37 -3.59 -7.42
C ASP A 157 -2.19 -4.33 -6.78
N GLN A 158 -2.40 -4.91 -5.59
CA GLN A 158 -1.39 -5.74 -4.95
C GLN A 158 -1.01 -6.98 -5.80
N LEU A 159 -1.99 -7.68 -6.37
CA LEU A 159 -1.73 -8.83 -7.24
C LEU A 159 -0.96 -8.43 -8.50
N TYR A 160 -1.39 -7.34 -9.15
CA TYR A 160 -0.76 -6.84 -10.37
C TYR A 160 0.68 -6.35 -10.12
N ARG A 161 0.92 -5.58 -9.04
CA ARG A 161 2.27 -5.18 -8.61
C ARG A 161 3.16 -6.39 -8.36
N THR A 162 2.64 -7.39 -7.66
CA THR A 162 3.37 -8.62 -7.36
C THR A 162 3.75 -9.35 -8.64
N GLN A 163 2.83 -9.46 -9.60
CA GLN A 163 3.07 -10.05 -10.91
C GLN A 163 4.22 -9.36 -11.66
N VAL A 164 4.26 -8.03 -11.69
CA VAL A 164 5.24 -7.28 -12.50
C VAL A 164 6.58 -7.05 -11.80
N ALA A 165 6.58 -6.88 -10.47
CA ALA A 165 7.77 -6.48 -9.72
C ALA A 165 8.35 -7.60 -8.83
N ASN A 166 7.55 -8.60 -8.45
CA ASN A 166 7.94 -9.66 -7.52
C ASN A 166 7.52 -11.07 -8.03
N PRO A 167 7.97 -11.50 -9.22
CA PRO A 167 7.61 -12.82 -9.76
C PRO A 167 8.12 -13.98 -8.90
N GLY A 168 9.11 -13.74 -8.04
CA GLY A 168 9.60 -14.71 -7.05
C GLY A 168 8.70 -14.90 -5.84
N LEU A 169 7.67 -14.04 -5.68
CA LEU A 169 6.73 -14.02 -4.56
C LEU A 169 7.43 -13.88 -3.21
N SER A 170 8.54 -13.15 -3.13
CA SER A 170 9.22 -12.92 -1.85
C SER A 170 8.33 -12.09 -0.92
N SER A 171 8.22 -12.47 0.35
CA SER A 171 7.56 -11.63 1.37
C SER A 171 8.48 -10.59 1.98
N ALA A 172 9.75 -10.50 1.54
CA ALA A 172 10.72 -9.55 2.05
C ALA A 172 10.68 -8.21 1.28
N ASN A 173 9.59 -7.45 1.39
CA ASN A 173 9.37 -6.20 0.62
C ASN A 173 10.52 -5.19 0.73
N TYR A 174 11.03 -4.92 1.94
CA TYR A 174 12.16 -4.00 2.11
C TYR A 174 13.43 -4.47 1.40
N GLN A 175 13.69 -5.77 1.33
CA GLN A 175 14.84 -6.29 0.58
C GLN A 175 14.66 -6.10 -0.92
N LEU A 176 13.43 -6.26 -1.43
CA LEU A 176 13.11 -6.04 -2.83
C LEU A 176 13.24 -4.55 -3.23
N ILE A 177 12.80 -3.63 -2.36
CA ILE A 177 12.98 -2.18 -2.56
C ILE A 177 14.48 -1.85 -2.56
N VAL A 178 15.24 -2.31 -1.56
CA VAL A 178 16.70 -2.07 -1.49
C VAL A 178 17.41 -2.60 -2.74
N ALA A 179 17.04 -3.80 -3.22
CA ALA A 179 17.60 -4.36 -4.46
C ALA A 179 17.27 -3.48 -5.67
N CYS A 180 16.05 -2.94 -5.75
CA CYS A 180 15.65 -1.99 -6.79
C CYS A 180 16.46 -0.69 -6.71
N LEU A 181 16.60 -0.09 -5.52
CA LEU A 181 17.35 1.15 -5.31
C LEU A 181 18.83 0.97 -5.69
N LYS A 182 19.45 -0.14 -5.29
CA LYS A 182 20.83 -0.49 -5.67
C LYS A 182 20.98 -0.68 -7.18
N LYS A 183 20.03 -1.39 -7.81
CA LYS A 183 20.04 -1.63 -9.26
C LYS A 183 19.98 -0.31 -10.06
N ASN A 184 19.26 0.67 -9.55
CA ASN A 184 19.14 2.00 -10.18
C ASN A 184 20.24 2.99 -9.75
N GLY A 185 21.23 2.56 -8.94
CA GLY A 185 22.34 3.41 -8.52
C GLY A 185 21.98 4.51 -7.53
N VAL A 186 20.77 4.49 -6.96
CA VAL A 186 20.28 5.47 -6.00
C VAL A 186 21.01 5.37 -4.66
N VAL A 187 21.36 4.15 -4.25
CA VAL A 187 22.01 3.85 -2.96
C VAL A 187 23.25 2.98 -3.14
N GLY A 188 24.17 3.08 -2.18
CA GLY A 188 25.40 2.29 -2.15
C GLY A 188 25.17 0.78 -1.94
N LYS A 189 26.21 -0.02 -2.23
CA LYS A 189 26.17 -1.49 -2.09
C LYS A 189 25.88 -1.97 -0.67
N ASP A 190 26.27 -1.19 0.34
CA ASP A 190 26.12 -1.52 1.75
C ASP A 190 24.76 -1.08 2.34
N TYR A 191 23.89 -0.47 1.53
CA TYR A 191 22.54 -0.08 1.96
C TYR A 191 21.69 -1.30 2.34
N THR A 192 20.98 -1.26 3.46
CA THR A 192 20.24 -2.41 4.03
C THR A 192 18.75 -2.13 4.16
N SER A 193 17.96 -3.17 4.44
CA SER A 193 16.53 -3.04 4.73
C SER A 193 16.26 -2.23 5.99
N ASP A 194 17.10 -2.39 7.03
CA ASP A 194 16.99 -1.58 8.26
C ASP A 194 17.25 -0.11 7.96
N LYS A 195 18.28 0.18 7.15
CA LYS A 195 18.57 1.55 6.73
C LYS A 195 17.44 2.15 5.89
N LEU A 196 16.81 1.35 5.02
CA LEU A 196 15.61 1.80 4.30
C LEU A 196 14.47 2.15 5.27
N GLN A 197 14.21 1.34 6.29
CA GLN A 197 13.18 1.64 7.29
C GLN A 197 13.47 2.95 8.02
N ASP A 198 14.72 3.20 8.40
CA ASP A 198 15.15 4.44 9.06
C ASP A 198 15.10 5.68 8.15
N ASP A 199 15.29 5.48 6.84
CA ASP A 199 15.36 6.58 5.88
C ASP A 199 13.97 6.92 5.27
N LEU A 200 13.01 5.99 5.32
CA LEU A 200 11.66 6.20 4.80
C LEU A 200 10.97 7.38 5.49
N GLY A 201 10.46 8.32 4.68
CA GLY A 201 9.69 9.47 5.14
C GLY A 201 10.49 10.76 5.37
N ASP A 202 11.81 10.68 5.61
CA ASP A 202 12.61 11.87 5.94
C ASP A 202 13.92 11.97 5.15
N LYS A 203 14.67 10.86 5.03
CA LYS A 203 16.04 10.90 4.47
C LYS A 203 16.13 10.39 3.04
N LEU A 204 15.15 9.60 2.60
CA LEU A 204 15.09 9.12 1.23
C LEU A 204 14.55 10.23 0.33
N ASP A 205 15.27 10.55 -0.75
CA ASP A 205 14.86 11.64 -1.66
C ASP A 205 13.66 11.22 -2.50
N LEU A 206 12.47 11.54 -2.01
CA LEU A 206 11.21 11.25 -2.70
C LEU A 206 11.00 12.10 -3.95
N SER A 207 11.87 13.08 -4.27
CA SER A 207 11.84 13.78 -5.56
C SER A 207 12.45 12.95 -6.70
N ASP A 208 13.30 11.97 -6.37
CA ASP A 208 13.95 11.12 -7.36
C ASP A 208 12.95 10.10 -7.93
N SER A 209 12.72 10.17 -9.24
CA SER A 209 11.82 9.25 -9.96
C SER A 209 12.19 7.77 -9.81
N ALA A 210 13.48 7.43 -9.65
CA ALA A 210 13.94 6.07 -9.43
C ALA A 210 13.60 5.58 -8.02
N VAL A 211 13.71 6.46 -7.01
CA VAL A 211 13.20 6.19 -5.65
C VAL A 211 11.71 5.93 -5.71
N GLN A 212 10.95 6.84 -6.33
CA GLN A 212 9.49 6.71 -6.39
C GLN A 212 9.05 5.41 -7.08
N THR A 213 9.68 5.10 -8.22
CA THR A 213 9.41 3.86 -8.97
C THR A 213 9.69 2.63 -8.12
N CYS A 214 10.81 2.59 -7.38
CA CYS A 214 11.15 1.45 -6.53
C CYS A 214 10.19 1.26 -5.36
N LEU A 215 9.71 2.35 -4.74
CA LEU A 215 8.71 2.26 -3.66
C LEU A 215 7.35 1.78 -4.18
N VAL A 216 6.87 2.41 -5.26
CA VAL A 216 5.55 2.12 -5.84
C VAL A 216 5.47 0.68 -6.34
N LYS A 217 6.54 0.12 -6.92
CA LYS A 217 6.59 -1.30 -7.33
C LYS A 217 6.23 -2.29 -6.22
N TYR A 218 6.51 -1.96 -4.96
CA TYR A 218 6.27 -2.85 -3.84
C TYR A 218 5.19 -2.32 -2.88
N GLY A 219 4.31 -1.45 -3.38
CA GLY A 219 3.11 -0.98 -2.68
C GLY A 219 3.35 0.13 -1.65
N TYR A 220 4.50 0.81 -1.70
CA TYR A 220 4.79 1.92 -0.80
C TYR A 220 4.44 3.26 -1.44
N SER A 221 3.91 4.18 -0.63
CA SER A 221 3.73 5.58 -1.03
C SER A 221 5.09 6.21 -1.33
N ALA A 222 5.12 7.05 -2.36
CA ALA A 222 6.30 7.74 -2.85
C ALA A 222 6.05 9.25 -2.99
N ASN A 223 5.18 9.79 -2.15
CA ASN A 223 4.76 11.18 -2.23
C ASN A 223 5.84 12.10 -1.66
N ASP A 224 6.44 12.93 -2.51
CA ASP A 224 7.31 14.02 -2.05
C ASP A 224 6.45 15.12 -1.43
N ALA A 225 6.53 15.25 -0.10
CA ALA A 225 5.76 16.25 0.63
C ALA A 225 6.10 17.70 0.23
N ARG A 226 7.26 17.93 -0.41
CA ARG A 226 7.72 19.25 -0.86
C ARG A 226 7.12 19.67 -2.19
N ASP A 227 6.60 18.73 -2.98
CA ASP A 227 5.95 19.01 -4.25
C ASP A 227 4.47 19.28 -4.04
N GLU A 228 4.14 20.50 -3.63
CA GLU A 228 2.76 20.93 -3.40
C GLU A 228 1.88 20.82 -4.65
N SER A 229 2.48 20.88 -5.85
CA SER A 229 1.75 20.76 -7.11
C SER A 229 1.23 19.34 -7.37
N ALA A 230 1.79 18.33 -6.69
CA ALA A 230 1.34 16.96 -6.77
C ALA A 230 0.13 16.66 -5.86
N TYR A 231 -0.25 17.58 -4.98
CA TYR A 231 -1.35 17.34 -4.04
C TYR A 231 -2.70 17.46 -4.75
N TRP A 232 -3.51 16.43 -4.57
CA TRP A 232 -4.90 16.45 -4.98
C TRP A 232 -5.73 17.23 -3.96
N LYS A 233 -6.55 18.18 -4.46
CA LYS A 233 -7.46 19.00 -3.67
C LYS A 233 -8.88 18.44 -3.75
N PRO A 234 -9.40 17.79 -2.69
CA PRO A 234 -10.68 17.09 -2.74
C PRO A 234 -11.90 17.97 -3.05
N LEU A 235 -11.80 19.29 -2.79
CA LEU A 235 -12.87 20.26 -2.99
C LEU A 235 -12.68 21.19 -4.20
N GLY A 236 -11.55 21.10 -4.91
CA GLY A 236 -11.20 21.98 -6.04
C GLY A 236 -10.34 23.18 -5.66
#